data_AF-A0AA40HQ12-F1
#
_entry.id   AF-A0AA40HQ12-F1
#
_cell.length_a   1.000
_cell.length_b   1.000
_cell.length_c   1.000
_cell.angle_alpha   90.00
_cell.angle_beta   90.00
_cell.angle_gamma   90.00
#
_symmetry.space_group_name_H-M   'P 1'
#
loop_
_entity.id
_entity.type
_entity.pdbx_description
1 polymer ?
#
loop_
_entity_poly.entity_id
_entity_poly.type
_entity_poly.pdbx_seq_one_letter_code
_entity_poly.pdbx_strand_id
1 'polypeptide(L)'
;MLVLQTTSTVCNYDYIWDFIFYPNGVMEAKVHATGYVHATFYTPEGLRHGTHLHTHLIGNMHTHLLHYHVDLDVAGTRNSFQTLGMKLENITNPWSPEHQLVQPTLEQTWSYPCEHQAAFHFGRTLPKYLALHQPQGEPLGPPAQLPAADPLHG
;
A
#
# COMPACT_ATOMS: atom_id res chain seq x y z
N MET A 1 -6.74 -8.48 18.85
CA MET A 1 -6.19 -8.62 17.50
C MET A 1 -6.91 -9.78 16.84
N LEU A 2 -7.40 -9.58 15.62
CA LEU A 2 -8.10 -10.60 14.84
C LEU A 2 -7.36 -10.79 13.51
N VAL A 3 -7.25 -12.04 13.04
CA VAL A 3 -6.63 -12.37 11.76
C VAL A 3 -7.61 -13.22 10.95
N LEU A 4 -7.91 -12.78 9.73
CA LEU A 4 -8.55 -13.60 8.70
C LEU A 4 -7.46 -14.05 7.72
N GLN A 5 -7.21 -15.36 7.69
CA GLN A 5 -6.15 -15.95 6.88
C GLN A 5 -6.73 -16.93 5.85
N THR A 6 -6.19 -16.90 4.64
CA THR A 6 -6.41 -17.92 3.61
C THR A 6 -5.12 -18.25 2.88
N THR A 7 -5.08 -19.38 2.20
CA THR A 7 -3.92 -19.84 1.44
C THR A 7 -4.31 -20.16 0.00
N SER A 8 -3.47 -19.76 -0.95
CA SER A 8 -3.58 -20.19 -2.34
C SER A 8 -2.30 -20.90 -2.75
N THR A 9 -2.40 -22.21 -2.97
CA THR A 9 -1.33 -23.02 -3.54
C THR A 9 -1.52 -23.10 -5.05
N VAL A 10 -0.59 -22.51 -5.81
CA VAL A 10 -0.60 -22.59 -7.28
C VAL A 10 0.74 -23.16 -7.73
N CYS A 11 0.68 -24.37 -8.29
CA CYS A 11 1.86 -25.14 -8.68
C CYS A 11 2.82 -25.33 -7.50
N ASN A 12 3.97 -24.67 -7.52
CA ASN A 12 5.05 -24.80 -6.56
C ASN A 12 5.00 -23.77 -5.42
N TYR A 13 4.19 -22.71 -5.52
CA TYR A 13 4.10 -21.65 -4.52
C TYR A 13 2.88 -21.79 -3.63
N ASP A 14 3.09 -21.49 -2.35
CA ASP A 14 2.06 -21.30 -1.34
C ASP A 14 2.04 -19.82 -0.94
N TYR A 15 0.97 -19.10 -1.28
CA TYR A 15 0.75 -17.75 -0.78
C TYR A 15 -0.19 -17.79 0.41
N ILE A 16 0.24 -17.19 1.53
CA ILE A 16 -0.58 -16.98 2.71
C ILE A 16 -1.04 -15.52 2.70
N TRP A 17 -2.34 -15.31 2.76
CA TRP A 17 -2.99 -14.00 2.70
C TRP A 17 -3.63 -13.69 4.04
N ASP A 18 -3.16 -12.63 4.69
CA ASP A 18 -3.67 -12.18 5.98
C ASP A 18 -4.36 -10.82 5.85
N PHE A 19 -5.57 -10.72 6.40
CA PHE A 19 -6.21 -9.46 6.78
C PHE A 19 -6.22 -9.37 8.30
N ILE A 20 -5.44 -8.43 8.85
CA ILE A 20 -5.19 -8.28 10.28
C ILE A 20 -5.94 -7.04 10.78
N PHE A 21 -6.74 -7.22 11.84
CA PHE A 21 -7.53 -6.17 12.47
C PHE A 21 -7.02 -5.89 13.89
N TYR A 22 -6.53 -4.68 14.09
CA TYR A 22 -6.01 -4.22 15.37
C TYR A 22 -7.13 -3.59 16.22
N PRO A 23 -7.10 -3.71 17.57
CA PRO A 23 -8.15 -3.16 18.44
C PRO A 23 -8.32 -1.63 18.37
N ASN A 24 -7.33 -0.91 17.84
CA ASN A 24 -7.35 0.54 17.67
C ASN A 24 -7.96 0.99 16.31
N GLY A 25 -8.52 0.06 15.53
CA GLY A 25 -9.13 0.35 14.23
C GLY A 25 -8.17 0.31 13.04
N VAL A 26 -6.88 0.05 13.25
CA VAL A 26 -5.93 -0.18 12.16
C VAL A 26 -6.23 -1.54 11.49
N MET A 27 -6.17 -1.56 10.16
CA MET A 27 -6.23 -2.78 9.36
C MET A 27 -4.95 -2.91 8.53
N GLU A 28 -4.46 -4.14 8.37
CA GLU A 28 -3.25 -4.46 7.60
C GLU A 28 -3.55 -5.63 6.66
N ALA A 29 -3.19 -5.48 5.38
CA ALA A 29 -3.19 -6.57 4.40
C ALA A 29 -1.75 -7.05 4.20
N LYS A 30 -1.52 -8.35 4.32
CA LYS A 30 -0.19 -8.96 4.23
C LYS A 30 -0.23 -10.21 3.36
N VAL A 31 0.86 -10.46 2.66
CA VAL A 31 1.08 -11.68 1.89
C VAL A 31 2.45 -12.25 2.22
N HIS A 32 2.49 -13.57 2.42
CA HIS A 32 3.72 -14.33 2.60
C HIS A 32 3.85 -15.34 1.45
N ALA A 33 4.99 -15.35 0.78
CA ALA A 33 5.31 -16.36 -0.23
C ALA A 33 6.16 -17.46 0.41
N THR A 34 5.72 -18.71 0.29
CA THR A 34 6.44 -19.91 0.71
C THR A 34 6.23 -21.04 -0.31
N GLY A 35 6.62 -22.27 0.03
CA GLY A 35 6.61 -23.43 -0.85
C GLY A 35 7.96 -23.63 -1.53
N TYR A 36 7.92 -24.15 -2.76
CA TYR A 36 9.10 -24.39 -3.58
C TYR A 36 9.31 -23.27 -4.59
N VAL A 37 10.57 -22.94 -4.89
CA VAL A 37 10.89 -21.97 -5.96
C VAL A 37 10.68 -22.59 -7.33
N HIS A 38 10.34 -21.74 -8.32
CA HIS A 38 10.41 -22.15 -9.71
C HIS A 38 11.88 -22.37 -10.11
N ALA A 39 12.17 -23.50 -10.73
CA ALA A 39 13.54 -23.91 -11.02
C ALA A 39 13.67 -24.61 -12.37
N THR A 40 14.85 -24.48 -12.98
CA THR A 40 15.24 -25.11 -14.24
C THR A 40 16.53 -25.91 -14.08
N PHE A 41 16.85 -26.77 -15.06
CA PHE A 41 18.10 -27.55 -15.05
C PHE A 41 19.33 -26.63 -15.09
N TYR A 42 20.38 -27.01 -14.37
CA TYR A 42 21.63 -26.25 -14.33
C TYR A 42 22.42 -26.32 -15.64
N THR A 43 22.77 -25.15 -16.16
CA THR A 43 23.85 -24.97 -17.14
C THR A 43 24.68 -23.74 -16.75
N PRO A 44 25.95 -23.62 -17.20
CA PRO A 44 26.76 -22.43 -16.98
C PRO A 44 26.08 -21.13 -17.47
N GLU A 45 25.34 -21.18 -18.58
CA GLU A 45 24.63 -20.03 -19.15
C GLU A 45 23.46 -19.57 -18.27
N GLY A 46 22.82 -20.51 -17.56
CA GLY A 46 21.67 -20.25 -16.68
C GLY A 46 22.00 -19.34 -15.50
N LEU A 47 23.27 -19.23 -15.10
CA LEU A 47 23.74 -18.32 -14.04
C LEU A 47 23.52 -16.84 -14.38
N ARG A 48 23.27 -16.48 -15.65
CA ARG A 48 22.86 -15.12 -16.03
C ARG A 48 21.44 -14.76 -15.60
N HIS A 49 20.62 -15.77 -15.27
CA HIS A 49 19.18 -15.60 -15.02
C HIS A 49 18.73 -16.24 -13.70
N GLY A 50 19.65 -16.63 -12.82
CA GLY A 50 19.31 -17.31 -11.58
C GLY A 50 20.52 -17.70 -10.76
N THR A 51 20.29 -18.47 -9.69
CA THR A 51 21.33 -18.94 -8.76
C THR A 51 21.39 -20.46 -8.77
N HIS A 52 22.60 -21.04 -8.70
CA HIS A 52 22.80 -22.49 -8.59
C HIS A 52 22.45 -22.93 -7.16
N LEU A 53 21.35 -23.69 -7.03
CA LEU A 53 20.81 -24.08 -5.72
C LEU A 53 21.20 -25.51 -5.32
N HIS A 54 21.39 -26.40 -6.31
CA HIS A 54 21.73 -27.79 -6.09
C HIS A 54 22.40 -28.37 -7.35
N THR A 55 22.98 -29.58 -7.27
CA THR A 55 23.80 -30.24 -8.33
C THR A 55 23.35 -29.95 -9.76
N HIS A 56 22.04 -30.10 -10.05
CA HIS A 56 21.47 -29.92 -11.38
C HIS A 56 20.36 -28.85 -11.44
N LEU A 57 20.36 -27.88 -10.50
CA LEU A 57 19.21 -26.99 -10.27
C LEU A 57 19.61 -25.50 -10.23
N ILE A 58 18.94 -24.69 -11.05
CA ILE A 58 18.97 -23.23 -11.00
C ILE A 58 17.62 -22.74 -10.45
N GLY A 59 17.66 -21.87 -9.44
CA GLY A 59 16.51 -21.05 -9.06
C GLY A 59 16.46 -19.79 -9.91
N ASN A 60 15.45 -19.67 -10.77
CA ASN A 60 15.33 -18.58 -11.72
C ASN A 60 15.02 -17.26 -10.99
N MET A 61 15.62 -16.16 -11.43
CA MET A 61 15.28 -14.81 -10.96
C MET A 61 13.88 -14.44 -11.43
N HIS A 62 13.05 -13.94 -10.52
CA HIS A 62 11.69 -13.50 -10.78
C HIS A 62 11.26 -12.45 -9.76
N THR A 63 10.15 -11.78 -10.06
CA THR A 63 9.55 -10.76 -9.19
C THR A 63 8.12 -11.17 -8.86
N HIS A 64 7.74 -11.06 -7.59
CA HIS A 64 6.36 -11.17 -7.17
C HIS A 64 5.73 -9.79 -7.14
N LEU A 65 4.67 -9.58 -7.92
CA LEU A 65 3.87 -8.36 -7.93
C LEU A 65 2.45 -8.70 -7.52
N LEU A 66 1.93 -7.97 -6.55
CA LEU A 66 0.58 -8.19 -6.01
C LEU A 66 -0.21 -6.90 -6.14
N HIS A 67 -1.51 -7.03 -6.38
CA HIS A 67 -2.42 -5.90 -6.58
C HIS A 67 -3.65 -6.07 -5.69
N TYR A 68 -3.96 -5.04 -4.91
CA TYR A 68 -5.13 -4.98 -4.04
C TYR A 68 -6.09 -3.91 -4.54
N HIS A 69 -7.38 -4.22 -4.52
CA HIS A 69 -8.44 -3.23 -4.63
C HIS A 69 -8.86 -2.83 -3.21
N VAL A 70 -8.74 -1.54 -2.87
CA VAL A 70 -9.05 -1.01 -1.54
C VAL A 70 -10.09 0.09 -1.69
N ASP A 71 -11.36 -0.31 -1.61
CA ASP A 71 -12.53 0.57 -1.74
C ASP A 71 -12.89 1.12 -0.36
N LEU A 72 -12.56 2.40 -0.11
CA LEU A 72 -12.71 3.03 1.20
C LEU A 72 -13.84 4.06 1.18
N ASP A 73 -14.86 3.82 2.01
CA ASP A 73 -15.93 4.77 2.33
C ASP A 73 -15.67 5.42 3.70
N VAL A 74 -14.75 6.39 3.75
CA VAL A 74 -14.38 7.11 4.98
C VAL A 74 -15.54 8.01 5.42
N ALA A 75 -16.28 7.58 6.45
CA ALA A 75 -17.46 8.27 6.98
C ALA A 75 -18.60 8.48 5.94
N GLY A 76 -18.64 7.65 4.91
CA GLY A 76 -19.62 7.67 3.83
C GLY A 76 -18.96 7.58 2.45
N THR A 77 -19.77 7.59 1.40
CA THR A 77 -19.33 7.34 0.01
C THR A 77 -18.68 8.53 -0.68
N ARG A 78 -18.75 9.72 -0.08
CA ARG A 78 -18.18 10.96 -0.64
C ARG A 78 -16.84 11.26 0.00
N ASN A 79 -15.76 10.89 -0.68
CA ASN A 79 -14.40 11.13 -0.21
C ASN A 79 -13.59 11.97 -1.17
N SER A 80 -12.52 12.58 -0.65
CA SER A 80 -11.48 13.27 -1.41
C SER A 80 -10.11 12.76 -0.97
N PHE A 81 -9.15 12.82 -1.88
CA PHE A 81 -7.78 12.39 -1.64
C PHE A 81 -6.87 13.60 -1.41
N GLN A 82 -6.01 13.50 -0.39
CA GLN A 82 -5.02 14.51 -0.06
C GLN A 82 -3.69 13.85 0.30
N THR A 83 -2.61 14.64 0.23
CA THR A 83 -1.30 14.23 0.72
C THR A 83 -0.74 15.24 1.70
N LEU A 84 0.01 14.73 2.68
CA LEU A 84 0.68 15.56 3.68
C LEU A 84 2.19 15.35 3.56
N GLY A 85 2.89 16.46 3.44
CA GLY A 85 4.34 16.56 3.37
C GLY A 85 4.88 17.40 4.51
N MET A 86 6.21 17.49 4.55
CA MET A 86 6.91 18.37 5.46
C MET A 86 7.90 19.18 4.63
N LYS A 87 7.88 20.49 4.81
CA LYS A 87 8.87 21.40 4.24
C LYS A 87 9.61 22.11 5.36
N LEU A 88 10.84 22.51 5.10
CA LEU A 88 11.59 23.34 6.05
C LEU A 88 11.36 24.81 5.70
N GLU A 89 10.98 25.58 6.70
CA GLU A 89 10.90 27.04 6.61
C GLU A 89 12.06 27.65 7.39
N ASN A 90 12.68 28.66 6.79
CA ASN A 90 13.71 29.45 7.42
C ASN A 90 13.11 30.79 7.83
N ILE A 91 13.04 31.05 9.14
CA ILE A 91 12.47 32.26 9.71
C ILE A 91 13.50 33.00 10.56
N THR A 92 13.33 34.31 10.72
CA THR A 92 14.07 35.05 11.75
C THR A 92 13.62 34.59 13.13
N ASN A 93 14.56 34.35 14.04
CA ASN A 93 14.25 33.88 15.38
C ASN A 93 13.44 34.95 16.15
N PRO A 94 12.19 34.66 16.58
CA PRO A 94 11.30 35.64 17.21
C PRO A 94 11.83 36.28 18.50
N TRP A 95 12.76 35.60 19.20
CA TRP A 95 13.34 36.07 20.46
C TRP A 95 14.81 36.47 20.34
N SER A 96 15.41 36.34 19.15
CA SER A 96 16.77 36.80 18.87
C SER A 96 16.91 37.18 17.38
N PRO A 97 16.53 38.42 17.00
CA PRO A 97 16.43 38.82 15.60
C PRO A 97 17.72 38.71 14.77
N GLU A 98 18.87 38.60 15.42
CA GLU A 98 20.17 38.40 14.77
C GLU A 98 20.39 36.96 14.28
N HIS A 99 19.54 36.01 14.68
CA HIS A 99 19.66 34.59 14.36
C HIS A 99 18.52 34.08 13.49
N GLN A 100 18.79 33.03 12.72
CA GLN A 100 17.79 32.29 11.93
C GLN A 100 17.39 30.99 12.63
N LEU A 101 16.14 30.57 12.41
CA LEU A 101 15.59 29.30 12.85
C LEU A 101 15.05 28.54 11.63
N VAL A 102 15.56 27.34 11.41
CA VAL A 102 15.03 26.39 10.42
C VAL A 102 14.10 25.44 11.15
N GLN A 103 12.82 25.43 10.78
CA GLN A 103 11.80 24.59 11.42
C GLN A 103 10.97 23.83 10.38
N PRO A 104 10.47 22.63 10.73
CA PRO A 104 9.54 21.90 9.88
C PRO A 104 8.15 22.56 9.92
N THR A 105 7.53 22.68 8.75
CA THR A 105 6.12 23.07 8.60
C THR A 105 5.37 22.02 7.80
N LEU A 106 4.07 21.92 8.08
CA LEU A 106 3.17 21.01 7.40
C LEU A 106 2.86 21.56 6.00
N GLU A 107 3.10 20.75 4.98
CA GLU A 107 2.69 21.04 3.61
C GLU A 107 1.50 20.14 3.26
N GLN A 108 0.42 20.73 2.79
CA GLN A 108 -0.83 20.01 2.51
C GLN A 108 -1.23 20.26 1.05
N THR A 109 -1.41 19.18 0.30
CA THR A 109 -2.00 19.23 -1.05
C THR A 109 -3.45 18.79 -0.95
N TRP A 110 -4.35 19.78 -0.91
CA TRP A 110 -5.74 19.64 -0.45
C TRP A 110 -6.72 19.05 -1.46
N SER A 111 -6.33 18.82 -2.71
CA SER A 111 -7.19 18.11 -3.65
C SER A 111 -6.39 17.66 -4.85
N TYR A 112 -6.56 16.39 -5.19
CA TYR A 112 -6.22 15.82 -6.48
C TYR A 112 -7.49 15.83 -7.33
N PRO A 113 -7.78 16.89 -8.11
CA PRO A 113 -9.03 17.00 -8.89
C PRO A 113 -9.20 15.91 -9.95
N CYS A 114 -8.13 15.19 -10.31
CA CYS A 114 -8.17 14.14 -11.34
C CYS A 114 -7.35 12.91 -10.92
N GLU A 115 -7.80 11.74 -11.39
CA GLU A 115 -7.20 10.44 -11.06
C GLU A 115 -5.70 10.36 -11.38
N HIS A 116 -5.27 10.91 -12.53
CA HIS A 116 -3.88 10.85 -12.97
C HIS A 116 -2.91 11.53 -11.98
N GLN A 117 -3.38 12.50 -11.19
CA GLN A 117 -2.54 13.19 -10.22
C GLN A 117 -2.33 12.32 -8.97
N ALA A 118 -3.28 11.44 -8.66
CA ALA A 118 -3.20 10.47 -7.56
C ALA A 118 -2.58 9.13 -8.01
N ALA A 119 -2.12 9.03 -9.27
CA ALA A 119 -1.41 7.87 -9.79
C ALA A 119 0.11 8.01 -9.53
N PHE A 120 0.63 7.23 -8.58
CA PHE A 120 2.05 7.27 -8.21
C PHE A 120 2.84 6.16 -8.90
N HIS A 121 3.82 6.54 -9.71
CA HIS A 121 4.69 5.59 -10.43
C HIS A 121 5.92 5.18 -9.61
N PHE A 122 6.37 3.93 -9.79
CA PHE A 122 7.63 3.46 -9.22
C PHE A 122 8.83 4.33 -9.65
N GLY A 123 9.78 4.51 -8.74
CA GLY A 123 10.97 5.36 -8.97
C GLY A 123 10.72 6.87 -8.80
N ARG A 124 9.49 7.30 -8.51
CA ARG A 124 9.18 8.66 -8.09
C ARG A 124 9.06 8.74 -6.57
N THR A 125 9.26 9.93 -6.01
CA THR A 125 9.06 10.17 -4.57
C THR A 125 7.58 10.01 -4.23
N LEU A 126 7.28 9.09 -3.32
CA LEU A 126 5.93 8.92 -2.77
C LEU A 126 5.75 9.87 -1.58
N PRO A 127 4.64 10.63 -1.51
CA PRO A 127 4.31 11.40 -0.31
C PRO A 127 4.24 10.48 0.92
N LYS A 128 4.72 10.96 2.07
CA LYS A 128 4.78 10.14 3.29
C LYS A 128 3.41 9.80 3.86
N TYR A 129 2.42 10.68 3.63
CA TYR A 129 1.05 10.48 4.06
C TYR A 129 0.13 10.63 2.86
N LEU A 130 -0.61 9.56 2.59
CA LEU A 130 -1.68 9.47 1.61
C LEU A 130 -2.99 9.31 2.40
N ALA A 131 -3.97 10.19 2.20
CA ALA A 131 -5.16 10.18 3.03
C ALA A 131 -6.42 10.40 2.19
N LEU A 132 -7.41 9.54 2.43
CA LEU A 132 -8.81 9.77 2.05
C LEU A 132 -9.54 10.44 3.22
N HIS A 133 -10.38 11.41 2.92
CA HIS A 133 -11.17 12.10 3.93
C HIS A 133 -12.55 12.51 3.39
N GLN A 134 -13.50 12.72 4.31
CA GLN A 134 -14.76 13.38 3.99
C GLN A 134 -14.53 14.90 3.87
N PRO A 135 -15.01 15.58 2.81
CA PRO A 135 -14.95 17.03 2.70
C PRO A 135 -15.72 17.75 3.83
N GLN A 136 -15.17 18.84 4.35
CA GLN A 136 -15.85 19.65 5.39
C GLN A 136 -17.09 20.35 4.82
N GLY A 137 -18.20 20.28 5.57
CA GLY A 137 -19.46 20.97 5.22
C GLY A 137 -20.52 20.09 4.56
N GLU A 138 -20.17 18.85 4.17
CA GLU A 138 -21.13 17.89 3.61
C GLU A 138 -21.81 17.06 4.73
N PRO A 139 -23.13 16.78 4.64
CA PRO A 139 -23.80 15.88 5.57
C PRO A 139 -23.12 14.51 5.60
N LEU A 140 -23.11 13.85 6.77
CA LEU A 140 -22.73 12.43 6.85
C LEU A 140 -23.59 11.64 5.85
N GLY A 141 -22.94 10.89 4.98
CA GLY A 141 -23.64 10.00 4.06
C GLY A 141 -24.47 8.95 4.84
N PRO A 142 -25.46 8.31 4.19
CA PRO A 142 -26.08 7.14 4.81
C PRO A 142 -24.99 6.11 5.17
N PRO A 143 -25.15 5.36 6.27
CA PRO A 143 -24.19 4.33 6.66
C PRO A 143 -23.96 3.35 5.51
N ALA A 144 -22.71 2.88 5.35
CA ALA A 144 -22.33 1.92 4.32
C ALA A 144 -23.30 0.73 4.33
N GLN A 145 -23.99 0.51 3.22
CA GLN A 145 -24.88 -0.63 3.04
C GLN A 145 -24.00 -1.83 2.68
N LEU A 146 -24.03 -2.88 3.51
CA LEU A 146 -23.44 -4.17 3.14
C LEU A 146 -24.06 -4.61 1.80
N PRO A 147 -23.26 -5.13 0.85
CA PRO A 147 -23.83 -5.70 -0.36
C PRO A 147 -24.84 -6.78 0.03
N ALA A 148 -26.04 -6.70 -0.55
CA ALA A 148 -27.04 -7.74 -0.38
C ALA A 148 -26.43 -9.07 -0.81
N ALA A 149 -26.52 -10.10 0.04
CA ALA A 149 -26.11 -11.44 -0.33
C ALA A 149 -26.93 -11.86 -1.57
N ASP A 150 -26.26 -12.12 -2.68
CA ASP A 150 -26.89 -12.71 -3.85
C ASP A 150 -27.54 -14.04 -3.42
N PRO A 151 -28.84 -14.25 -3.70
CA PRO A 151 -29.45 -15.55 -3.45
C PRO A 151 -28.77 -16.57 -4.36
N LEU A 152 -28.15 -17.57 -3.73
CA LEU A 152 -27.63 -18.75 -4.41
C LEU A 152 -28.73 -19.31 -5.32
N HIS A 153 -28.51 -19.25 -6.64
CA HIS A 153 -29.31 -20.00 -7.59
C HIS A 153 -29.05 -21.49 -7.36
N GLY A 154 -30.05 -22.17 -6.81
CA GLY A 154 -30.13 -23.63 -6.75
C GLY A 154 -30.57 -24.26 -8.06
#